data_AF-A0A4P9Z3C1-F1
#
_entry.id   AF-A0A4P9Z3C1-F1
#
_cell.length_a   1.000
_cell.length_b   1.000
_cell.length_c   1.000
_cell.angle_alpha   90.00
_cell.angle_beta   90.00
_cell.angle_gamma   90.00
#
_symmetry.space_group_name_H-M   'P 1'
#
loop_
_entity.id
_entity.type
_entity.pdbx_description
1 polymer ?
#
loop_
_entity_poly.entity_id
_entity_poly.type
_entity_poly.pdbx_seq_one_letter_code
_entity_poly.pdbx_strand_id
1 'polypeptide(L)'
;IGKYLAIDCEMVGVGPGGVESALARVSIVNFFGHPVLDKFVKTKERVTDYRTEVSGITPALMKKAESFESVQAAVADLMVDRIIVGHAIHHDLKALMLSHPRHLIRDTQLYKPFRKLTGGRTPSLKRLVELVLKRQIQSGAHSSVEDAAATMMLYRSCKDEWDREIGARLRLAERRKETKRQQRQQRQRQLNAQMDATLQTSSSSSSLPLGDHAGSMDDEADSLDEEEDSDE
;
A
#
# COMPACT_ATOMS: atom_id res chain seq x y z
N ILE A 1 9.32 14.39 13.39
CA ILE A 1 8.38 13.49 12.65
C ILE A 1 9.04 12.12 12.39
N GLY A 2 10.15 12.03 11.64
CA GLY A 2 10.93 10.78 11.51
C GLY A 2 10.45 9.84 10.39
N LYS A 3 11.21 8.78 10.10
CA LYS A 3 10.98 7.89 8.93
C LYS A 3 9.71 7.03 9.01
N TYR A 4 9.29 6.71 10.22
CA TYR A 4 8.19 5.79 10.50
C TYR A 4 7.03 6.54 11.12
N LEU A 5 5.84 6.36 10.55
CA LEU A 5 4.58 6.86 11.08
C LEU A 5 3.61 5.70 11.22
N ALA A 6 2.78 5.71 12.26
CA ALA A 6 1.60 4.85 12.32
C ALA A 6 0.34 5.68 12.14
N ILE A 7 -0.63 5.11 11.45
CA ILE A 7 -1.92 5.74 11.15
C ILE A 7 -3.05 4.84 11.62
N ASP A 8 -4.13 5.46 12.09
CA ASP A 8 -5.40 4.82 12.38
C ASP A 8 -6.54 5.83 12.18
N CYS A 9 -7.68 5.35 11.68
CA CYS A 9 -8.86 6.14 11.38
C CYS A 9 -10.08 5.64 12.14
N GLU A 10 -10.91 6.58 12.59
CA GLU A 10 -12.28 6.30 13.00
C GLU A 10 -13.25 6.66 11.89
N MET A 11 -14.25 5.80 11.68
CA MET A 11 -15.26 5.96 10.65
C MET A 11 -16.66 6.02 11.24
N VAL A 12 -17.52 6.78 10.58
CA VAL A 12 -18.96 6.86 10.83
C VAL A 12 -19.74 6.27 9.66
N GLY A 13 -21.00 5.92 9.89
CA GLY A 13 -21.95 5.47 8.89
C GLY A 13 -22.58 6.63 8.11
N VAL A 14 -22.56 6.52 6.79
CA VAL A 14 -23.27 7.41 5.84
C VAL A 14 -24.22 6.60 4.95
N GLY A 15 -25.05 7.29 4.17
CA GLY A 15 -26.03 6.68 3.29
C GLY A 15 -27.22 6.01 4.03
N PRO A 16 -28.13 5.37 3.28
CA PRO A 16 -29.28 4.66 3.86
C PRO A 16 -28.83 3.57 4.85
N GLY A 17 -29.29 3.67 6.10
CA GLY A 17 -28.96 2.70 7.15
C GLY A 17 -27.53 2.75 7.68
N GLY A 18 -26.71 3.73 7.27
CA GLY A 18 -25.37 3.93 7.83
C GLY A 18 -24.37 2.83 7.49
N VAL A 19 -24.62 2.07 6.41
CA VAL A 19 -23.81 0.90 6.01
C VAL A 19 -22.45 1.33 5.47
N GLU A 20 -22.43 2.42 4.70
CA GLU A 20 -21.20 2.94 4.09
C GLU A 20 -20.35 3.66 5.13
N SER A 21 -19.05 3.41 5.12
CA SER A 21 -18.13 3.98 6.12
C SER A 21 -17.44 5.22 5.55
N ALA A 22 -17.53 6.34 6.26
CA ALA A 22 -16.86 7.59 5.92
C ALA A 22 -15.89 8.01 7.04
N LEU A 23 -14.75 8.57 6.65
CA LEU A 23 -13.73 9.08 7.58
C LEU A 23 -14.31 10.16 8.49
N ALA A 24 -14.12 10.01 9.80
CA ALA A 24 -14.54 10.99 10.80
C ALA A 24 -13.40 11.46 11.71
N ARG A 25 -12.35 10.66 11.89
CA ARG A 25 -11.12 11.06 12.57
C ARG A 25 -9.94 10.32 11.98
N VAL A 26 -8.79 10.98 11.87
CA VAL A 26 -7.51 10.35 11.55
C VAL A 26 -6.48 10.77 12.57
N SER A 27 -5.71 9.79 13.05
CA SER A 27 -4.59 9.99 13.95
C SER A 27 -3.32 9.43 13.34
N ILE A 28 -2.24 10.21 13.38
CA ILE A 28 -0.90 9.80 12.97
C ILE A 28 0.04 10.02 14.14
N VAL A 29 0.82 9.00 14.46
CA VAL A 29 1.85 9.06 15.51
C VAL A 29 3.24 8.82 14.93
N ASN A 30 4.25 9.40 15.58
CA ASN A 30 5.65 9.12 15.24
C ASN A 30 6.12 7.76 15.77
N PHE A 31 7.38 7.42 15.50
CA PHE A 31 8.01 6.18 15.96
C PHE A 31 7.89 5.93 17.47
N PHE A 32 7.86 6.97 18.30
CA PHE A 32 7.74 6.83 19.75
C PHE A 32 6.29 6.72 20.24
N GLY A 33 5.31 6.79 19.33
CA GLY A 33 3.89 6.79 19.67
C GLY A 33 3.35 8.16 20.03
N HIS A 34 4.11 9.24 19.82
CA HIS A 34 3.61 10.60 20.09
C HIS A 34 2.80 11.11 18.88
N PRO A 35 1.63 11.74 19.11
CA PRO A 35 0.82 12.32 18.04
C PRO A 35 1.60 13.34 17.20
N VAL A 36 1.44 13.23 15.89
CA VAL A 36 1.92 14.18 14.86
C VAL A 36 0.73 14.88 14.21
N LEU A 37 -0.36 14.15 14.00
CA LEU A 37 -1.63 14.67 13.49
C LEU A 37 -2.76 13.94 14.23
N ASP A 38 -3.77 14.68 14.67
CA ASP A 38 -5.01 14.14 15.25
C ASP A 38 -6.14 15.10 14.87
N LYS A 39 -6.98 14.69 13.92
CA LYS A 39 -7.95 15.59 13.26
C LYS A 39 -9.29 14.89 13.12
N PHE A 40 -10.35 15.61 13.51
CA PHE A 40 -11.72 15.26 13.13
C PHE A 40 -12.01 15.78 11.72
N VAL A 41 -12.73 14.99 10.94
CA VAL A 41 -12.91 15.20 9.49
C VAL A 41 -14.38 15.32 9.14
N LYS A 42 -14.77 16.39 8.46
CA LYS A 42 -16.13 16.54 7.94
C LYS A 42 -16.38 15.50 6.86
N THR A 43 -17.42 14.69 7.05
CA THR A 43 -17.90 13.77 6.02
C THR A 43 -18.51 14.56 4.86
N LYS A 44 -18.29 14.09 3.62
CA LYS A 44 -18.91 14.69 2.43
C LYS A 44 -20.42 14.46 2.39
N GLU A 45 -20.82 13.32 2.93
CA GLU A 45 -22.22 12.90 3.03
C GLU A 45 -22.76 13.12 4.44
N ARG A 46 -24.10 13.15 4.56
CA ARG A 46 -24.77 13.22 5.86
C ARG A 46 -24.48 11.95 6.65
N VAL A 47 -23.94 12.13 7.86
CA VAL A 47 -23.81 11.05 8.85
C VAL A 47 -25.21 10.58 9.26
N THR A 48 -25.47 9.30 9.09
CA THR A 48 -26.72 8.62 9.49
C THR A 48 -26.52 7.74 10.71
N ASP A 49 -25.29 7.29 10.98
CA ASP A 49 -24.92 6.57 12.20
C ASP A 49 -23.50 6.98 12.65
N TYR A 50 -23.35 7.45 13.88
CA TYR A 50 -22.03 7.83 14.41
C TYR A 50 -21.20 6.64 14.87
N ARG A 51 -21.84 5.48 15.11
CA ARG A 51 -21.19 4.29 15.66
C ARG A 51 -20.44 4.59 16.96
N THR A 52 -20.96 5.51 17.77
CA THR A 52 -20.25 6.13 18.92
C THR A 52 -19.67 5.10 19.89
N GLU A 53 -20.38 4.01 20.14
CA GLU A 53 -19.94 2.93 21.03
C GLU A 53 -18.63 2.28 20.56
N VAL A 54 -18.37 2.30 19.25
CA VAL A 54 -17.15 1.77 18.64
C VAL A 54 -16.18 2.89 18.32
N SER A 55 -16.59 3.92 17.58
CA SER A 55 -15.72 4.97 17.02
C SER A 55 -15.34 6.08 18.00
N GLY A 56 -16.10 6.23 19.10
CA GLY A 56 -15.99 7.36 20.02
C GLY A 56 -16.41 8.72 19.42
N ILE A 57 -16.86 8.76 18.16
CA ILE A 57 -17.25 9.99 17.48
C ILE A 57 -18.65 10.41 17.92
N THR A 58 -18.80 11.70 18.26
CA THR A 58 -20.10 12.29 18.61
C THR A 58 -20.38 13.50 17.72
N PRO A 59 -21.67 13.88 17.54
CA PRO A 59 -22.03 15.10 16.81
C PRO A 59 -21.35 16.36 17.35
N ALA A 60 -21.07 16.40 18.66
CA ALA A 60 -20.41 17.53 19.30
C ALA A 60 -18.95 17.70 18.85
N LEU A 61 -18.22 16.59 18.68
CA LEU A 61 -16.83 16.60 18.20
C LEU A 61 -16.75 17.11 16.75
N MET A 62 -17.76 16.78 15.93
CA MET A 62 -17.80 17.18 14.52
C MET A 62 -17.99 18.68 14.28
N LYS A 63 -18.41 19.45 15.30
CA LYS A 63 -18.54 20.92 15.17
C LYS A 63 -17.23 21.61 14.83
N LYS A 64 -16.09 21.03 15.25
CA LYS A 64 -14.74 21.54 14.99
C LYS A 64 -14.00 20.77 13.90
N ALA A 65 -14.69 19.86 13.21
CA ALA A 65 -14.07 19.05 12.17
C ALA A 65 -13.59 19.91 10.99
N GLU A 66 -12.44 19.54 10.44
CA GLU A 66 -11.84 20.19 9.28
C GLU A 66 -12.39 19.56 7.98
N SER A 67 -12.22 20.23 6.83
CA SER A 67 -12.67 19.64 5.56
C SER A 67 -11.86 18.38 5.22
N PHE A 68 -12.51 17.43 4.57
CA PHE A 68 -11.86 16.20 4.11
C PHE A 68 -10.63 16.50 3.26
N GLU A 69 -10.73 17.44 2.32
CA GLU A 69 -9.67 17.81 1.38
C GLU A 69 -8.43 18.36 2.12
N SER A 70 -8.63 19.19 3.14
CA SER A 70 -7.54 19.77 3.92
C SER A 70 -6.80 18.71 4.73
N VAL A 71 -7.56 17.82 5.38
CA VAL A 71 -6.98 16.75 6.19
C VAL A 71 -6.30 15.71 5.30
N GLN A 72 -6.94 15.32 4.20
CA GLN A 72 -6.38 14.38 3.23
C GLN A 72 -5.04 14.89 2.68
N ALA A 73 -4.96 16.17 2.27
CA ALA A 73 -3.71 16.76 1.78
C ALA A 73 -2.61 16.73 2.85
N ALA A 74 -2.93 17.11 4.10
CA ALA A 74 -1.97 17.05 5.20
C ALA A 74 -1.48 15.62 5.50
N VAL A 75 -2.38 14.63 5.42
CA VAL A 75 -2.02 13.22 5.58
C VAL A 75 -1.13 12.74 4.43
N ALA A 76 -1.48 13.07 3.18
CA ALA A 76 -0.69 12.72 2.00
C ALA A 76 0.73 13.28 2.09
N ASP A 77 0.88 14.56 2.44
CA ASP A 77 2.18 15.22 2.62
C ASP A 77 3.03 14.55 3.71
N LEU A 78 2.40 14.12 4.80
CA LEU A 78 3.09 13.40 5.87
C LEU A 78 3.57 12.02 5.41
N MET A 79 2.86 11.36 4.49
CA MET A 79 3.16 10.00 4.04
C MET A 79 4.31 9.92 3.02
N VAL A 80 4.60 11.02 2.30
CA VAL A 80 5.65 11.05 1.26
C VAL A 80 6.98 10.52 1.77
N ASP A 81 7.55 9.54 1.05
CA ASP A 81 8.83 8.88 1.33
C ASP A 81 8.99 8.29 2.75
N ARG A 82 7.87 7.99 3.42
CA ARG A 82 7.85 7.39 4.76
C ARG A 82 7.33 5.97 4.77
N ILE A 83 7.73 5.23 5.81
CA ILE A 83 7.16 3.92 6.11
C ILE A 83 5.91 4.13 6.95
N ILE A 84 4.78 3.62 6.46
CA ILE A 84 3.48 3.75 7.12
C ILE A 84 3.11 2.41 7.74
N VAL A 85 2.93 2.43 9.05
CA VAL A 85 2.53 1.30 9.87
C VAL A 85 1.03 1.40 10.14
N GLY A 86 0.31 0.31 9.99
CA GLY A 86 -1.12 0.27 10.28
C GLY A 86 -1.56 -1.12 10.72
N HIS A 87 -2.84 -1.27 11.05
CA HIS A 87 -3.46 -2.55 11.34
C HIS A 87 -4.71 -2.70 10.49
N ALA A 88 -4.66 -3.58 9.47
CA ALA A 88 -5.66 -3.60 8.40
C ALA A 88 -5.72 -2.27 7.62
N ILE A 89 -4.55 -1.70 7.33
CA ILE A 89 -4.34 -0.32 6.85
C ILE A 89 -5.10 0.03 5.56
N HIS A 90 -5.46 -0.98 4.77
CA HIS A 90 -6.24 -0.79 3.55
C HIS A 90 -7.60 -0.14 3.83
N HIS A 91 -8.19 -0.33 5.02
CA HIS A 91 -9.42 0.35 5.41
C HIS A 91 -9.19 1.85 5.62
N ASP A 92 -8.11 2.23 6.31
CA ASP A 92 -7.71 3.63 6.53
C ASP A 92 -7.41 4.34 5.22
N LEU A 93 -6.58 3.72 4.37
CA LEU A 93 -6.20 4.28 3.07
C LEU A 93 -7.42 4.45 2.15
N LYS A 94 -8.36 3.49 2.18
CA LYS A 94 -9.63 3.62 1.45
C LYS A 94 -10.46 4.78 1.98
N ALA A 95 -10.61 4.93 3.30
CA ALA A 95 -11.36 6.02 3.91
C ALA A 95 -10.74 7.39 3.61
N LEU A 96 -9.41 7.46 3.53
CA LEU A 96 -8.64 8.65 3.13
C LEU A 96 -8.61 8.88 1.62
N MET A 97 -9.08 7.92 0.80
CA MET A 97 -8.92 7.91 -0.66
C MET A 97 -7.45 8.13 -1.09
N LEU A 98 -6.52 7.47 -0.40
CA LEU A 98 -5.08 7.52 -0.66
C LEU A 98 -4.54 6.13 -0.98
N SER A 99 -3.38 6.09 -1.63
CA SER A 99 -2.58 4.88 -1.81
C SER A 99 -1.17 5.10 -1.28
N HIS A 100 -0.46 4.01 -1.00
CA HIS A 100 0.94 4.08 -0.57
C HIS A 100 1.74 2.92 -1.17
N PRO A 101 3.02 3.11 -1.55
CA PRO A 101 3.81 2.03 -2.12
C PRO A 101 3.87 0.81 -1.19
N ARG A 102 3.49 -0.38 -1.70
CA ARG A 102 3.37 -1.61 -0.90
C ARG A 102 4.63 -1.91 -0.07
N HIS A 103 5.82 -1.65 -0.61
CA HIS A 103 7.08 -1.89 0.09
C HIS A 103 7.38 -0.92 1.25
N LEU A 104 6.67 0.21 1.31
CA LEU A 104 6.71 1.19 2.40
C LEU A 104 5.57 1.00 3.41
N ILE A 105 4.69 0.00 3.23
CA ILE A 105 3.64 -0.34 4.19
C ILE A 105 4.14 -1.40 5.18
N ARG A 106 3.71 -1.30 6.44
CA ARG A 106 3.85 -2.32 7.49
C ARG A 106 2.49 -2.59 8.11
N ASP A 107 1.74 -3.53 7.54
CA ASP A 107 0.44 -3.92 8.09
C ASP A 107 0.61 -5.02 9.14
N THR A 108 0.37 -4.66 10.40
CA THR A 108 0.53 -5.56 11.55
C THR A 108 -0.50 -6.69 11.57
N GLN A 109 -1.65 -6.57 10.91
CA GLN A 109 -2.62 -7.66 10.81
C GLN A 109 -2.14 -8.76 9.85
N LEU A 110 -1.39 -8.37 8.81
CA LEU A 110 -0.91 -9.28 7.77
C LEU A 110 0.48 -9.85 8.03
N TYR A 111 1.19 -9.34 9.05
CA TYR A 111 2.53 -9.82 9.37
C TYR A 111 2.53 -11.31 9.77
N LYS A 112 3.22 -12.15 8.98
CA LYS A 112 3.19 -13.62 9.12
C LYS A 112 3.52 -14.10 10.54
N PRO A 113 4.55 -13.58 11.24
CA PRO A 113 4.82 -13.93 12.64
C PRO A 113 3.66 -13.64 13.59
N PHE A 114 2.94 -12.51 13.42
CA PHE A 114 1.79 -12.18 14.25
C PHE A 114 0.60 -13.10 14.00
N ARG A 115 0.31 -13.44 12.73
CA ARG A 115 -0.74 -14.41 12.39
C ARG A 115 -0.46 -15.80 12.96
N LYS A 116 0.81 -16.22 13.02
CA LYS A 116 1.19 -17.50 13.64
C LYS A 116 0.81 -17.56 15.13
N LEU A 117 0.89 -16.43 15.85
CA LEU A 117 0.48 -16.36 17.26
C LEU A 117 -1.04 -16.59 17.46
N THR A 118 -1.83 -16.39 16.40
CA THR A 118 -3.29 -16.59 16.38
C THR A 118 -3.73 -17.80 15.55
N GLY A 119 -2.84 -18.78 15.37
CA GLY A 119 -3.16 -20.02 14.65
C GLY A 119 -3.44 -19.79 13.16
N GLY A 120 -2.78 -18.80 12.56
CA GLY A 120 -2.91 -18.46 11.14
C GLY A 120 -4.05 -17.50 10.80
N ARG A 121 -4.96 -17.21 11.75
CA ARG A 121 -6.07 -16.27 11.57
C ARG A 121 -5.61 -14.81 11.64
N THR A 122 -6.38 -13.90 11.04
CA THR A 122 -6.18 -12.44 11.17
C THR A 122 -6.49 -12.00 12.61
N PRO A 123 -5.49 -11.55 13.40
CA PRO A 123 -5.74 -11.07 14.75
C PRO A 123 -6.42 -9.70 14.74
N SER A 124 -7.24 -9.41 15.75
CA SER A 124 -7.60 -8.02 16.06
C SER A 124 -6.41 -7.31 16.71
N LEU A 125 -6.36 -5.98 16.60
CA LEU A 125 -5.32 -5.17 17.24
C LEU A 125 -5.28 -5.43 18.75
N LYS A 126 -6.43 -5.38 19.43
CA LYS A 126 -6.57 -5.70 20.86
C LYS A 126 -5.96 -7.03 21.24
N ARG A 127 -6.27 -8.09 20.48
CA ARG A 127 -5.74 -9.44 20.75
C ARG A 127 -4.23 -9.49 20.54
N LEU A 128 -3.73 -8.83 19.51
CA LEU A 128 -2.31 -8.83 19.18
C LEU A 128 -1.50 -8.06 20.22
N VAL A 129 -1.98 -6.90 20.66
CA VAL A 129 -1.39 -6.09 21.73
C VAL A 129 -1.35 -6.88 23.04
N GLU A 130 -2.42 -7.58 23.38
CA GLU A 130 -2.45 -8.46 24.56
C GLU A 130 -1.41 -9.58 24.47
N LEU A 131 -1.32 -10.26 23.33
CA LEU A 131 -0.40 -11.39 23.15
C LEU A 131 1.07 -10.97 23.15
N VAL A 132 1.40 -9.90 22.43
CA VAL A 132 2.78 -9.49 22.16
C VAL A 132 3.29 -8.51 23.22
N LEU A 133 2.49 -7.49 23.56
CA LEU A 133 2.92 -6.41 24.45
C LEU A 133 2.46 -6.60 25.90
N LYS A 134 1.63 -7.62 26.19
CA LYS A 134 1.05 -7.89 27.52
C LYS A 134 0.30 -6.68 28.09
N ARG A 135 -0.39 -5.95 27.21
CA ARG A 135 -1.19 -4.75 27.54
C ARG A 135 -2.62 -4.91 27.05
N GLN A 136 -3.54 -4.19 27.68
CA GLN A 136 -4.91 -4.06 27.22
C GLN A 136 -5.12 -2.65 26.66
N ILE A 137 -5.89 -2.57 25.58
CA ILE A 137 -6.33 -1.35 24.90
C ILE A 137 -7.83 -1.49 24.60
N GLN A 138 -8.48 -0.42 24.14
CA GLN A 138 -9.91 -0.44 23.77
C GLN A 138 -10.78 -0.96 24.93
N SER A 139 -10.62 -0.34 26.10
CA SER A 139 -11.44 -0.63 27.30
C SER A 139 -12.82 0.04 27.26
N GLY A 140 -13.07 0.89 26.27
CA GLY A 140 -14.36 1.47 25.91
C GLY A 140 -14.42 1.69 24.40
N ALA A 141 -15.00 2.82 23.97
CA ALA A 141 -14.90 3.25 22.57
C ALA A 141 -13.44 3.38 22.13
N HIS A 142 -13.20 3.15 20.84
CA HIS A 142 -11.87 3.22 20.26
C HIS A 142 -11.35 4.66 20.27
N SER A 143 -10.02 4.74 20.25
CA SER A 143 -9.29 5.99 20.12
C SER A 143 -8.19 5.76 19.11
N SER A 144 -8.35 6.30 17.92
CA SER A 144 -7.32 6.19 16.88
C SER A 144 -5.91 6.62 17.30
N VAL A 145 -5.76 7.51 18.29
CA VAL A 145 -4.44 7.82 18.87
C VAL A 145 -3.86 6.63 19.66
N GLU A 146 -4.69 5.96 20.48
CA GLU A 146 -4.27 4.76 21.23
C GLU A 146 -3.94 3.63 20.25
N ASP A 147 -4.78 3.43 19.25
CA ASP A 147 -4.66 2.33 18.30
C ASP A 147 -3.46 2.52 17.35
N ALA A 148 -3.21 3.73 16.85
CA ALA A 148 -2.00 4.06 16.10
C ALA A 148 -0.73 3.87 16.95
N ALA A 149 -0.75 4.29 18.22
CA ALA A 149 0.38 4.11 19.12
C ALA A 149 0.64 2.63 19.45
N ALA A 150 -0.41 1.86 19.71
CA ALA A 150 -0.34 0.41 19.92
C ALA A 150 0.21 -0.32 18.69
N THR A 151 -0.26 0.06 17.51
CA THR A 151 0.23 -0.44 16.22
C THR A 151 1.71 -0.14 16.01
N MET A 152 2.17 1.09 16.31
CA MET A 152 3.59 1.44 16.27
C MET A 152 4.42 0.63 17.27
N MET A 153 3.91 0.38 18.49
CA MET A 153 4.59 -0.44 19.49
C MET A 153 4.76 -1.89 19.03
N LEU A 154 3.73 -2.47 18.41
CA LEU A 154 3.81 -3.80 17.81
C LEU A 154 4.89 -3.86 16.74
N TYR A 155 4.87 -2.92 15.79
CA TYR A 155 5.89 -2.84 14.76
C TYR A 155 7.30 -2.71 15.36
N ARG A 156 7.47 -1.86 16.38
CA ARG A 156 8.75 -1.68 17.06
C ARG A 156 9.30 -2.96 17.68
N SER A 157 8.46 -3.86 18.19
CA SER A 157 8.91 -5.13 18.76
C SER A 157 9.52 -6.10 17.73
N CYS A 158 9.23 -5.93 16.44
CA CYS A 158 9.70 -6.81 15.36
C CYS A 158 10.37 -6.05 14.20
N LYS A 159 10.63 -4.76 14.38
CA LYS A 159 11.07 -3.83 13.32
C LYS A 159 12.29 -4.35 12.56
N ASP A 160 13.33 -4.74 13.27
CA ASP A 160 14.62 -5.05 12.64
C ASP A 160 14.55 -6.31 11.79
N GLU A 161 13.76 -7.28 12.22
CA GLU A 161 13.46 -8.48 11.43
C GLU A 161 12.61 -8.14 10.21
N TRP A 162 11.50 -7.43 10.41
CA TRP A 162 10.58 -7.10 9.35
C TRP A 162 11.23 -6.24 8.25
N ASP A 163 11.98 -5.20 8.63
CA ASP A 163 12.66 -4.33 7.65
C ASP A 163 13.77 -5.08 6.90
N ARG A 164 14.47 -6.00 7.57
CA ARG A 164 15.49 -6.85 6.93
C ARG A 164 14.86 -7.78 5.89
N GLU A 165 13.74 -8.42 6.20
CA GLU A 165 13.01 -9.29 5.28
C GLU A 165 12.53 -8.53 4.04
N ILE A 166 11.94 -7.35 4.23
CA ILE A 166 11.49 -6.51 3.12
C ILE A 166 12.68 -6.06 2.28
N GLY A 167 13.76 -5.59 2.91
CA GLY A 167 14.97 -5.21 2.19
C GLY A 167 15.58 -6.36 1.38
N ALA A 168 15.59 -7.58 1.92
CA ALA A 168 16.06 -8.77 1.20
C ALA A 168 15.18 -9.08 -0.02
N ARG A 169 13.85 -9.00 0.13
CA ARG A 169 12.89 -9.21 -0.96
C ARG A 169 13.07 -8.19 -2.09
N LEU A 170 13.24 -6.91 -1.73
CA LEU A 170 13.46 -5.84 -2.71
C LEU A 170 14.75 -6.05 -3.51
N ARG A 171 15.86 -6.35 -2.84
CA ARG A 171 17.14 -6.67 -3.51
C ARG A 171 17.02 -7.87 -4.44
N LEU A 172 16.26 -8.90 -4.06
CA LEU A 172 16.03 -10.06 -4.91
C LEU A 172 15.18 -9.70 -6.14
N ALA A 173 14.13 -8.89 -5.96
CA ALA A 173 13.29 -8.41 -7.05
C ALA A 173 14.09 -7.54 -8.05
N GLU A 174 14.95 -6.64 -7.56
CA GLU A 174 15.84 -5.83 -8.39
C GLU A 174 16.79 -6.70 -9.22
N ARG A 175 17.44 -7.69 -8.59
CA ARG A 175 18.31 -8.65 -9.29
C ARG A 175 17.55 -9.40 -10.38
N ARG A 176 16.34 -9.88 -10.10
CA ARG A 176 15.49 -10.56 -11.10
C ARG A 176 15.13 -9.65 -12.27
N LYS A 177 14.79 -8.39 -12.02
CA LYS A 177 14.51 -7.40 -13.07
C LYS A 177 15.74 -7.15 -13.95
N GLU A 178 16.91 -6.98 -13.34
CA GLU A 178 18.15 -6.76 -14.08
C GLU A 178 18.53 -7.98 -14.93
N THR A 179 18.43 -9.21 -14.40
CA THR A 179 18.66 -10.44 -15.17
C THR A 179 17.71 -10.53 -16.37
N LYS A 180 16.41 -10.27 -16.18
CA LYS A 180 15.43 -10.26 -17.28
C LYS A 180 15.78 -9.19 -18.33
N ARG A 181 16.21 -8.01 -17.90
CA ARG A 181 16.64 -6.92 -18.80
C ARG A 181 17.85 -7.34 -19.64
N GLN A 182 18.86 -7.94 -19.01
CA GLN A 182 20.06 -8.43 -19.68
C GLN A 182 19.75 -9.54 -20.69
N GLN A 183 18.87 -10.48 -20.32
CA GLN A 183 18.42 -11.54 -21.23
C GLN A 183 17.68 -11.00 -22.45
N ARG A 184 16.77 -10.02 -22.27
CA ARG A 184 16.08 -9.34 -23.38
C ARG A 184 17.07 -8.62 -24.31
N GLN A 185 18.02 -7.88 -23.75
CA GLN A 185 19.05 -7.20 -24.53
C GLN A 185 19.96 -8.16 -25.30
N GLN A 186 20.34 -9.28 -24.69
CA GLN A 186 21.15 -10.32 -25.36
C GLN A 186 20.37 -10.97 -26.51
N ARG A 187 19.09 -11.33 -26.30
CA ARG A 187 18.22 -11.89 -27.33
C ARG A 187 18.06 -10.93 -28.51
N GLN A 188 17.83 -9.65 -28.24
CA GLN A 188 17.71 -8.64 -29.30
C GLN A 188 19.01 -8.50 -30.10
N ARG A 189 20.17 -8.50 -29.44
CA ARG A 189 21.47 -8.46 -30.12
C ARG A 189 21.71 -9.69 -30.99
N GLN A 190 21.32 -10.88 -30.53
CA GLN A 190 21.42 -12.12 -31.30
C GLN A 190 20.51 -12.10 -32.53
N LEU A 191 19.27 -11.62 -32.39
CA LEU A 191 18.33 -11.46 -33.51
C LEU A 191 18.88 -10.47 -34.56
N ASN A 192 19.37 -9.31 -34.13
CA ASN A 192 19.96 -8.32 -35.03
C ASN A 192 21.18 -8.89 -35.78
N ALA A 193 22.08 -9.59 -35.07
CA ALA A 193 23.25 -10.21 -35.69
C ALA A 193 22.89 -11.32 -36.69
N GLN A 194 21.82 -12.09 -36.45
CA GLN A 194 21.31 -13.09 -37.40
C GLN A 194 20.71 -12.43 -38.66
N MET A 195 19.97 -11.33 -38.51
CA MET A 195 19.44 -10.58 -39.65
C MET A 195 20.56 -10.01 -40.52
N ASP A 196 21.57 -9.41 -39.90
CA ASP A 196 22.74 -8.86 -40.61
C ASP A 196 23.48 -9.96 -41.39
N ALA A 197 23.70 -11.13 -40.77
CA ALA A 197 24.33 -12.26 -41.45
C ALA A 197 23.50 -12.78 -42.64
N THR A 198 22.17 -12.78 -42.52
CA THR A 198 21.25 -13.21 -43.59
C THR A 198 21.23 -12.22 -44.77
N LEU A 199 21.32 -10.91 -44.49
CA LEU A 199 21.45 -9.88 -45.52
C LEU A 199 22.78 -9.97 -46.27
N GLN A 200 23.87 -10.30 -45.56
CA GLN A 200 25.19 -10.48 -46.19
C GLN A 200 25.22 -11.71 -47.12
N THR A 201 24.64 -12.84 -46.72
CA THR A 201 24.64 -14.06 -47.57
C THR A 201 23.73 -13.95 -48.79
N SER A 202 22.61 -13.23 -48.69
CA SER A 202 21.68 -13.00 -49.82
C SER A 202 22.22 -11.99 -50.85
N SER A 203 23.07 -11.05 -50.46
CA SER A 203 23.75 -10.13 -51.39
C SER A 203 24.81 -10.79 -52.30
N SER A 204 25.31 -11.96 -51.92
CA SER A 204 26.23 -12.79 -52.72
C SER A 204 25.55 -13.73 -53.71
N SER A 205 24.21 -13.80 -53.74
CA SER A 205 23.44 -14.59 -54.72
C SER A 205 22.42 -13.72 -55.45
N SER A 206 22.87 -12.88 -56.39
CA SER A 206 21.98 -12.27 -57.39
C SER A 206 22.34 -12.70 -58.81
N SER A 207 21.54 -13.61 -59.35
CA SER A 207 20.98 -13.48 -60.70
C SER A 207 19.46 -13.39 -60.51
N LEU A 208 18.88 -12.26 -60.95
CA LEU A 208 17.48 -11.85 -60.73
C LEU A 208 16.49 -12.62 -61.65
N PRO A 209 15.17 -12.57 -61.38
CA PRO A 209 14.36 -11.45 -61.90
C PRO A 209 13.36 -10.83 -60.90
N LEU A 210 12.96 -9.60 -61.23
CA LEU A 210 12.04 -8.71 -60.54
C LEU A 210 10.60 -9.25 -60.41
N GLY A 211 9.97 -8.96 -59.27
CA GLY A 211 8.54 -9.07 -59.03
C GLY A 211 8.11 -8.09 -57.94
N ASP A 212 7.29 -7.12 -58.35
CA ASP A 212 6.76 -6.00 -57.56
C ASP A 212 5.46 -6.42 -56.87
N HIS A 213 5.31 -6.18 -55.55
CA HIS A 213 4.14 -5.51 -54.94
C HIS A 213 4.03 -5.64 -53.40
N ALA A 214 3.88 -4.45 -52.81
CA ALA A 214 3.36 -4.01 -51.52
C ALA A 214 2.61 -4.99 -50.60
N GLY A 215 2.97 -4.93 -49.31
CA GLY A 215 2.16 -5.38 -48.16
C GLY A 215 2.49 -4.55 -46.92
N SER A 216 1.48 -3.89 -46.37
CA SER A 216 1.49 -2.93 -45.27
C SER A 216 2.00 -3.49 -43.94
N MET A 217 2.81 -2.69 -43.24
CA MET A 217 3.16 -2.90 -41.83
C MET A 217 2.10 -2.24 -40.97
N ASP A 218 1.30 -3.05 -40.29
CA ASP A 218 0.49 -2.59 -39.16
C ASP A 218 1.38 -2.60 -37.90
N ASP A 219 1.47 -1.42 -37.27
CA ASP A 219 2.00 -1.21 -35.93
C ASP A 219 1.05 -1.87 -34.91
N GLU A 220 1.44 -2.99 -34.32
CA GLU A 220 0.86 -3.44 -33.05
C GLU A 220 1.79 -3.07 -31.89
N ALA A 221 1.37 -2.02 -31.18
CA ALA A 221 1.88 -1.65 -29.88
C ALA A 221 1.51 -2.73 -28.86
N ASP A 222 2.53 -3.41 -28.34
CA ASP A 222 2.41 -4.41 -27.27
C ASP A 222 1.90 -3.74 -25.99
N SER A 223 0.65 -4.04 -25.64
CA SER A 223 -0.03 -3.60 -24.43
C SER A 223 0.68 -4.17 -23.19
N LEU A 224 0.91 -3.29 -22.22
CA LEU A 224 1.47 -3.60 -20.92
C LEU A 224 0.50 -4.49 -20.13
N ASP A 225 0.75 -5.80 -20.12
CA ASP A 225 0.23 -6.68 -19.08
C ASP A 225 1.03 -6.44 -17.79
N GLU A 226 0.48 -5.57 -16.94
CA GLU A 226 0.70 -5.61 -15.50
C GLU A 226 -0.05 -6.82 -14.93
N GLU A 227 0.51 -8.02 -15.09
CA GLU A 227 0.00 -9.17 -14.33
C GLU A 227 0.43 -9.09 -12.88
N GLU A 228 -0.60 -9.15 -12.04
CA GLU A 228 -0.61 -9.20 -10.60
C GLU A 228 0.20 -10.39 -10.07
N ASP A 229 1.24 -10.12 -9.27
CA ASP A 229 1.75 -11.10 -8.30
C ASP A 229 0.69 -11.23 -7.17
N SER A 230 -0.33 -12.05 -7.41
CA SER A 230 -1.18 -12.64 -6.38
C SER A 230 -0.51 -13.91 -5.85
N ASP A 231 0.39 -13.75 -4.87
CA ASP A 231 0.85 -14.87 -4.05
C ASP A 231 0.16 -14.79 -2.67
N GLU A 232 -0.47 -15.92 -2.33
CA GLU A 232 -1.26 -16.27 -1.13
C GLU A 232 -0.66 -15.89 0.25
#